data_AF-A0A963DZW9-F1
#
_entry.id   AF-A0A963DZW9-F1
#
_cell.length_a   1.000
_cell.length_b   1.000
_cell.length_c   1.000
_cell.angle_alpha   90.00
_cell.angle_beta   90.00
_cell.angle_gamma   90.00
#
_symmetry.space_group_name_H-M   'P 1'
#
loop_
_entity.id
_entity.type
_entity.pdbx_description
1 polymer ?
#
loop_
_entity_poly.entity_id
_entity_poly.type
_entity_poly.pdbx_seq_one_letter_code
_entity_poly.pdbx_strand_id
1 'polypeptide(L)'
;MTPEDALGAGSRVWTRWRAEHAGLPDLRGADLQRLDLSGFDLSRCNLHGANLSAAVLDDARLQHCDLVATRLGSASLRRASLHGANLRKTVLYRADLSDADLTQCHLHCATLDGACLQHADLQFATLSRCTLAGTDLRGARLGGTTISGCDLSHAKNLSRLVHLRPSALATDVLERSAGALPDDFLVGCGVTEGFVEATRQPAPHRHFSAFISYNHRDRRFARKLFDGLRKQGIRCWLDDHEMAIGADIRDEIDSAIDDNDRVLLCCSRHSLESYWVDKEIERALAKEQRLWQAERRRAACILPLDLDGYLFDGWRDSRSAELRNRVAADFRGWQRRPAVFDDGLARVTRSLATRLPRGNHSDRGGRHSRC
;
A
#
# COMPACT_ATOMS: atom_id res chain seq x y z
N MET A 1 -36.78 -11.05 10.78
CA MET A 1 -35.62 -11.91 10.45
C MET A 1 -34.65 -11.04 9.69
N THR A 2 -33.48 -10.81 10.28
CA THR A 2 -32.42 -10.02 9.63
C THR A 2 -31.74 -10.85 8.53
N PRO A 3 -30.96 -10.25 7.61
CA PRO A 3 -30.19 -11.04 6.64
C PRO A 3 -29.19 -12.00 7.30
N GLU A 4 -28.63 -11.64 8.46
CA GLU A 4 -27.74 -12.52 9.24
C GLU A 4 -28.48 -13.73 9.79
N ASP A 5 -29.68 -13.53 10.36
CA ASP A 5 -30.54 -14.63 10.83
C ASP A 5 -30.86 -15.60 9.68
N ALA A 6 -31.19 -15.04 8.50
CA ALA A 6 -31.54 -15.83 7.32
C ALA A 6 -30.35 -16.64 6.78
N LEU A 7 -29.14 -16.06 6.82
CA LEU A 7 -27.89 -16.77 6.50
C LEU A 7 -27.61 -17.91 7.47
N GLY A 8 -27.70 -17.63 8.77
CA GLY A 8 -27.47 -18.62 9.83
C GLY A 8 -28.47 -19.77 9.81
N ALA A 9 -29.69 -19.53 9.30
CA ALA A 9 -30.73 -20.54 9.14
C ALA A 9 -30.55 -21.44 7.88
N GLY A 10 -29.55 -21.14 7.04
CA GLY A 10 -29.14 -21.99 5.91
C GLY A 10 -29.63 -21.50 4.53
N SER A 11 -29.07 -22.10 3.48
CA SER A 11 -29.18 -21.61 2.08
C SER A 11 -30.62 -21.48 1.57
N ARG A 12 -31.51 -22.39 1.97
CA ARG A 12 -32.94 -22.34 1.58
C ARG A 12 -33.67 -21.15 2.19
N VAL A 13 -33.39 -20.86 3.46
CA VAL A 13 -33.99 -19.73 4.17
C VAL A 13 -33.45 -18.43 3.61
N TRP A 14 -32.13 -18.37 3.39
CA TRP A 14 -31.47 -17.25 2.73
C TRP A 14 -32.05 -16.95 1.34
N THR A 15 -32.20 -17.98 0.50
CA THR A 15 -32.74 -17.83 -0.86
C THR A 15 -34.16 -17.27 -0.84
N ARG A 16 -35.01 -17.77 0.07
CA ARG A 16 -36.37 -17.25 0.25
C ARG A 16 -36.36 -15.81 0.76
N TRP A 17 -35.54 -15.52 1.76
CA TRP A 17 -35.41 -14.19 2.32
C TRP A 17 -35.02 -13.17 1.24
N ARG A 18 -34.04 -13.50 0.39
CA ARG A 18 -33.65 -12.65 -0.75
C ARG A 18 -34.77 -12.43 -1.76
N ALA A 19 -35.64 -13.43 -1.97
CA ALA A 19 -36.77 -13.29 -2.90
C ALA A 19 -37.88 -12.40 -2.35
N GLU A 20 -38.05 -12.36 -1.02
CA GLU A 20 -39.11 -11.61 -0.33
C GLU A 20 -38.71 -10.17 0.00
N HIS A 21 -37.41 -9.85 0.02
CA HIS A 21 -36.92 -8.52 0.39
C HIS A 21 -36.40 -7.75 -0.83
N ALA A 22 -37.08 -6.66 -1.18
CA ALA A 22 -36.62 -5.74 -2.21
C ALA A 22 -35.44 -4.91 -1.68
N GLY A 23 -34.23 -5.21 -2.15
CA GLY A 23 -33.02 -4.48 -1.79
C GLY A 23 -31.75 -5.33 -1.89
N LEU A 24 -30.59 -4.69 -1.83
CA LEU A 24 -29.33 -5.40 -1.67
C LEU A 24 -29.18 -5.79 -0.20
N PRO A 25 -28.86 -7.06 0.13
CA PRO A 25 -28.68 -7.46 1.52
C PRO A 25 -27.50 -6.69 2.14
N ASP A 26 -27.74 -6.05 3.28
CA ASP A 26 -26.71 -5.36 4.06
C ASP A 26 -26.24 -6.27 5.20
N LEU A 27 -24.96 -6.63 5.15
CA LEU A 27 -24.26 -7.50 6.09
C LEU A 27 -23.00 -6.80 6.61
N ARG A 28 -23.03 -5.45 6.66
CA ARG A 28 -21.91 -4.64 7.14
C ARG A 28 -21.51 -5.04 8.54
N GLY A 29 -20.23 -5.34 8.72
CA GLY A 29 -19.68 -5.73 10.02
C GLY A 29 -20.27 -7.03 10.60
N ALA A 30 -21.03 -7.80 9.81
CA ALA A 30 -21.61 -9.06 10.28
C ALA A 30 -20.50 -10.05 10.69
N ASP A 31 -20.74 -10.79 11.77
CA ASP A 31 -19.85 -11.87 12.19
C ASP A 31 -20.32 -13.19 11.61
N LEU A 32 -19.64 -13.61 10.54
CA LEU A 32 -19.93 -14.81 9.74
C LEU A 32 -18.76 -15.81 9.83
N GLN A 33 -17.96 -15.69 10.89
CA GLN A 33 -16.74 -16.48 11.06
C GLN A 33 -17.05 -17.97 11.13
N ARG A 34 -16.28 -18.79 10.40
CA ARG A 34 -16.41 -20.27 10.37
C ARG A 34 -17.77 -20.80 9.89
N LEU A 35 -18.65 -19.97 9.33
CA LEU A 35 -19.88 -20.45 8.74
C LEU A 35 -19.60 -21.24 7.45
N ASP A 36 -20.42 -22.28 7.22
CA ASP A 36 -20.50 -22.93 5.93
C ASP A 36 -21.52 -22.20 5.06
N LEU A 37 -21.00 -21.43 4.12
CA LEU A 37 -21.71 -20.64 3.12
C LEU A 37 -21.46 -21.20 1.71
N SER A 38 -21.09 -22.48 1.61
CA SER A 38 -20.77 -23.13 0.33
C SER A 38 -21.98 -23.10 -0.61
N GLY A 39 -21.77 -22.65 -1.84
CA GLY A 39 -22.81 -22.53 -2.86
C GLY A 39 -23.87 -21.45 -2.60
N PHE A 40 -23.74 -20.64 -1.55
CA PHE A 40 -24.71 -19.57 -1.28
C PHE A 40 -24.63 -18.50 -2.36
N ASP A 41 -25.80 -17.98 -2.75
CA ASP A 41 -25.87 -16.76 -3.56
C ASP A 41 -25.78 -15.53 -2.66
N LEU A 42 -24.58 -14.97 -2.55
CA LEU A 42 -24.30 -13.72 -1.84
C LEU A 42 -24.13 -12.54 -2.81
N SER A 43 -24.45 -12.70 -4.09
CA SER A 43 -24.20 -11.69 -5.13
C SER A 43 -24.78 -10.33 -4.76
N ARG A 44 -24.00 -9.27 -4.95
CA ARG A 44 -24.35 -7.87 -4.66
C ARG A 44 -24.62 -7.55 -3.19
N CYS A 45 -24.26 -8.42 -2.25
CA CYS A 45 -24.35 -8.11 -0.82
C CYS A 45 -23.34 -7.02 -0.43
N ASN A 46 -23.71 -6.20 0.54
CA ASN A 46 -22.78 -5.32 1.23
C ASN A 46 -22.16 -6.05 2.42
N LEU A 47 -20.91 -6.49 2.28
CA LEU A 47 -20.14 -7.21 3.29
C LEU A 47 -19.01 -6.34 3.86
N HIS A 48 -19.11 -5.01 3.71
CA HIS A 48 -18.08 -4.09 4.15
C HIS A 48 -17.74 -4.30 5.63
N GLY A 49 -16.47 -4.53 5.94
CA GLY A 49 -15.99 -4.77 7.30
C GLY A 49 -16.47 -6.07 7.97
N ALA A 50 -17.21 -6.94 7.28
CA ALA A 50 -17.68 -8.21 7.83
C ALA A 50 -16.52 -9.15 8.20
N ASN A 51 -16.76 -10.04 9.15
CA ASN A 51 -15.81 -11.09 9.55
C ASN A 51 -16.22 -12.44 8.96
N LEU A 52 -15.56 -12.87 7.89
CA LEU A 52 -15.70 -14.17 7.24
C LEU A 52 -14.44 -15.05 7.47
N SER A 53 -13.67 -14.78 8.53
CA SER A 53 -12.42 -15.51 8.75
C SER A 53 -12.71 -17.02 8.94
N ALA A 54 -11.94 -17.88 8.27
CA ALA A 54 -12.13 -19.33 8.26
C ALA A 54 -13.54 -19.82 7.86
N ALA A 55 -14.36 -18.98 7.20
CA ALA A 55 -15.62 -19.43 6.60
C ALA A 55 -15.35 -20.34 5.39
N VAL A 56 -16.33 -21.19 5.06
CA VAL A 56 -16.31 -22.00 3.83
C VAL A 56 -17.27 -21.36 2.84
N LEU A 57 -16.72 -20.81 1.76
CA LEU A 57 -17.41 -20.10 0.67
C LEU A 57 -17.16 -20.83 -0.66
N ASP A 58 -16.90 -22.14 -0.61
CA ASP A 58 -16.65 -22.93 -1.80
C ASP A 58 -17.87 -22.88 -2.72
N ASP A 59 -17.65 -22.66 -4.02
CA ASP A 59 -18.70 -22.49 -5.03
C ASP A 59 -19.70 -21.33 -4.75
N ALA A 60 -19.44 -20.46 -3.77
CA ALA A 60 -20.32 -19.34 -3.45
C ALA A 60 -20.32 -18.28 -4.57
N ARG A 61 -21.47 -17.62 -4.75
CA ARG A 61 -21.63 -16.53 -5.71
C ARG A 61 -21.48 -15.20 -4.98
N LEU A 62 -20.40 -14.49 -5.24
CA LEU A 62 -20.00 -13.22 -4.62
C LEU A 62 -19.88 -12.11 -5.68
N GLN A 63 -20.56 -12.24 -6.83
CA GLN A 63 -20.41 -11.27 -7.92
C GLN A 63 -20.87 -9.90 -7.48
N HIS A 64 -20.08 -8.87 -7.81
CA HIS A 64 -20.37 -7.46 -7.51
C HIS A 64 -20.66 -7.17 -6.02
N CYS A 65 -20.15 -7.98 -5.10
CA CYS A 65 -20.25 -7.68 -3.67
C CYS A 65 -19.32 -6.53 -3.28
N ASP A 66 -19.74 -5.78 -2.26
CA ASP A 66 -18.84 -4.89 -1.53
C ASP A 66 -18.15 -5.67 -0.41
N LEU A 67 -16.88 -6.02 -0.60
CA LEU A 67 -16.04 -6.75 0.36
C LEU A 67 -14.95 -5.83 0.95
N VAL A 68 -15.17 -4.51 0.94
CA VAL A 68 -14.17 -3.56 1.43
C VAL A 68 -13.90 -3.81 2.91
N ALA A 69 -12.62 -3.88 3.28
CA ALA A 69 -12.18 -4.13 4.65
C ALA A 69 -12.72 -5.42 5.31
N THR A 70 -13.28 -6.35 4.53
CA THR A 70 -13.75 -7.66 5.02
C THR A 70 -12.58 -8.54 5.44
N ARG A 71 -12.76 -9.33 6.50
CA ARG A 71 -11.76 -10.32 6.95
C ARG A 71 -12.12 -11.69 6.39
N LEU A 72 -11.28 -12.22 5.51
CA LEU A 72 -11.39 -13.54 4.88
C LEU A 72 -10.17 -14.42 5.21
N GLY A 73 -9.47 -14.12 6.31
CA GLY A 73 -8.25 -14.83 6.69
C GLY A 73 -8.52 -16.32 6.88
N SER A 74 -7.74 -17.16 6.20
CA SER A 74 -7.88 -18.63 6.19
C SER A 74 -9.25 -19.16 5.73
N ALA A 75 -10.07 -18.34 5.08
CA ALA A 75 -11.33 -18.79 4.48
C ALA A 75 -11.07 -19.67 3.25
N SER A 76 -11.99 -20.60 2.97
CA SER A 76 -12.01 -21.36 1.72
C SER A 76 -12.97 -20.67 0.76
N LEU A 77 -12.50 -20.29 -0.42
CA LEU A 77 -13.25 -19.67 -1.52
C LEU A 77 -13.02 -20.47 -2.81
N ARG A 78 -12.86 -21.79 -2.72
CA ARG A 78 -12.53 -22.61 -3.90
C ARG A 78 -13.66 -22.52 -4.90
N ARG A 79 -13.35 -22.25 -6.17
CA ARG A 79 -14.35 -22.10 -7.25
C ARG A 79 -15.42 -21.02 -6.98
N ALA A 80 -15.20 -20.13 -6.01
CA ALA A 80 -16.12 -19.03 -5.76
C ALA A 80 -16.10 -18.04 -6.94
N SER A 81 -17.25 -17.46 -7.26
CA SER A 81 -17.35 -16.44 -8.31
C SER A 81 -17.39 -15.05 -7.67
N LEU A 82 -16.27 -14.35 -7.73
CA LEU A 82 -16.07 -12.99 -7.22
C LEU A 82 -16.12 -11.94 -8.33
N HIS A 83 -16.57 -12.29 -9.54
CA HIS A 83 -16.60 -11.40 -10.69
C HIS A 83 -17.07 -9.98 -10.35
N GLY A 84 -16.22 -8.98 -10.64
CA GLY A 84 -16.51 -7.58 -10.41
C GLY A 84 -16.67 -7.16 -8.95
N ALA A 85 -16.24 -7.97 -7.97
CA ALA A 85 -16.33 -7.65 -6.56
C ALA A 85 -15.32 -6.56 -6.14
N ASN A 86 -15.72 -5.76 -5.16
CA ASN A 86 -14.87 -4.73 -4.55
C ASN A 86 -14.12 -5.32 -3.35
N LEU A 87 -12.87 -5.72 -3.55
CA LEU A 87 -11.99 -6.37 -2.56
C LEU A 87 -10.96 -5.40 -1.95
N ARG A 88 -11.27 -4.10 -1.89
CA ARG A 88 -10.29 -3.12 -1.40
C ARG A 88 -10.07 -3.26 0.09
N LYS A 89 -8.82 -3.19 0.54
CA LYS A 89 -8.43 -3.36 1.95
C LYS A 89 -8.89 -4.71 2.57
N THR A 90 -9.32 -5.69 1.76
CA THR A 90 -9.77 -7.01 2.23
C THR A 90 -8.57 -7.83 2.73
N VAL A 91 -8.77 -8.56 3.83
CA VAL A 91 -7.73 -9.43 4.40
C VAL A 91 -7.94 -10.87 3.95
N LEU A 92 -7.19 -11.32 2.94
CA LEU A 92 -7.21 -12.68 2.38
C LEU A 92 -6.02 -13.53 2.87
N TYR A 93 -5.41 -13.18 4.01
CA TYR A 93 -4.25 -13.88 4.56
C TYR A 93 -4.48 -15.39 4.67
N ARG A 94 -3.68 -16.19 3.96
CA ARG A 94 -3.81 -17.66 3.86
C ARG A 94 -5.19 -18.17 3.39
N ALA A 95 -5.99 -17.35 2.73
CA ALA A 95 -7.24 -17.80 2.13
C ALA A 95 -6.96 -18.74 0.95
N ASP A 96 -7.87 -19.67 0.70
CA ASP A 96 -7.82 -20.54 -0.47
C ASP A 96 -8.79 -20.05 -1.55
N LEU A 97 -8.26 -19.45 -2.62
CA LEU A 97 -8.98 -18.96 -3.78
C LEU A 97 -8.72 -19.86 -5.01
N SER A 98 -8.40 -21.14 -4.79
CA SER A 98 -8.11 -22.04 -5.92
C SER A 98 -9.31 -22.14 -6.86
N ASP A 99 -9.07 -22.02 -8.16
CA ASP A 99 -10.08 -22.03 -9.21
C ASP A 99 -11.15 -20.92 -9.11
N ALA A 100 -10.93 -19.89 -8.27
CA ALA A 100 -11.88 -18.80 -8.12
C ALA A 100 -11.86 -17.86 -9.32
N ASP A 101 -13.03 -17.29 -9.64
CA ASP A 101 -13.17 -16.23 -10.64
C ASP A 101 -13.03 -14.87 -9.96
N LEU A 102 -11.89 -14.22 -10.15
CA LEU A 102 -11.56 -12.88 -9.69
C LEU A 102 -11.55 -11.87 -10.85
N THR A 103 -12.23 -12.18 -11.96
CA THR A 103 -12.24 -11.29 -13.11
C THR A 103 -12.88 -9.95 -12.76
N GLN A 104 -12.29 -8.85 -13.24
CA GLN A 104 -12.75 -7.48 -12.98
C GLN A 104 -12.80 -7.07 -11.49
N CYS A 105 -12.13 -7.80 -10.59
CA CYS A 105 -12.06 -7.44 -9.17
C CYS A 105 -11.18 -6.22 -8.90
N HIS A 106 -11.51 -5.46 -7.85
CA HIS A 106 -10.69 -4.35 -7.34
C HIS A 106 -10.00 -4.73 -6.02
N LEU A 107 -8.70 -5.01 -6.05
CA LEU A 107 -7.93 -5.48 -4.88
C LEU A 107 -7.04 -4.41 -4.24
N HIS A 108 -7.35 -3.12 -4.41
CA HIS A 108 -6.48 -2.05 -3.89
C HIS A 108 -6.24 -2.18 -2.37
N CYS A 109 -4.97 -2.27 -1.96
CA CYS A 109 -4.54 -2.49 -0.57
C CYS A 109 -5.03 -3.81 0.07
N ALA A 110 -5.39 -4.82 -0.71
CA ALA A 110 -5.73 -6.15 -0.20
C ALA A 110 -4.49 -6.93 0.29
N THR A 111 -4.66 -7.72 1.35
CA THR A 111 -3.60 -8.59 1.90
C THR A 111 -3.80 -10.02 1.40
N LEU A 112 -2.94 -10.51 0.51
CA LEU A 112 -2.99 -11.88 -0.03
C LEU A 112 -1.84 -12.76 0.46
N ASP A 113 -1.10 -12.33 1.48
CA ASP A 113 0.06 -13.07 1.98
C ASP A 113 -0.30 -14.51 2.34
N GLY A 114 0.44 -15.46 1.76
CA GLY A 114 0.23 -16.90 1.91
C GLY A 114 -1.07 -17.46 1.32
N ALA A 115 -1.85 -16.65 0.59
CA ALA A 115 -3.07 -17.12 -0.08
C ALA A 115 -2.75 -18.09 -1.23
N CYS A 116 -3.71 -18.97 -1.55
CA CYS A 116 -3.63 -19.89 -2.68
C CYS A 116 -4.50 -19.38 -3.82
N LEU A 117 -3.94 -18.90 -4.93
CA LEU A 117 -4.65 -18.49 -6.14
C LEU A 117 -4.40 -19.48 -7.29
N GLN A 118 -4.19 -20.75 -6.98
CA GLN A 118 -3.93 -21.75 -8.01
C GLN A 118 -5.10 -21.79 -9.00
N HIS A 119 -4.82 -21.70 -10.29
CA HIS A 119 -5.83 -21.73 -11.35
C HIS A 119 -6.90 -20.61 -11.30
N ALA A 120 -6.76 -19.62 -10.41
CA ALA A 120 -7.71 -18.51 -10.31
C ALA A 120 -7.65 -17.62 -11.55
N ASP A 121 -8.80 -17.05 -11.94
CA ASP A 121 -8.87 -16.12 -13.07
C ASP A 121 -8.82 -14.67 -12.61
N LEU A 122 -7.76 -13.94 -12.97
CA LEU A 122 -7.51 -12.55 -12.59
C LEU A 122 -7.60 -11.61 -13.80
N GLN A 123 -8.24 -12.03 -14.90
CA GLN A 123 -8.40 -11.19 -16.08
C GLN A 123 -9.10 -9.87 -15.71
N PHE A 124 -8.52 -8.75 -16.16
CA PHE A 124 -9.00 -7.39 -15.87
C PHE A 124 -9.10 -7.00 -14.39
N ALA A 125 -8.55 -7.81 -13.48
CA ALA A 125 -8.45 -7.42 -12.08
C ALA A 125 -7.43 -6.28 -11.89
N THR A 126 -7.63 -5.48 -10.84
CA THR A 126 -6.69 -4.43 -10.44
C THR A 126 -6.03 -4.80 -9.13
N LEU A 127 -4.74 -5.13 -9.18
CA LEU A 127 -3.88 -5.38 -8.03
C LEU A 127 -3.01 -4.16 -7.79
N SER A 128 -3.49 -3.24 -6.95
CA SER A 128 -2.74 -2.05 -6.57
C SER A 128 -2.37 -2.12 -5.09
N ARG A 129 -1.08 -2.00 -4.76
CA ARG A 129 -0.59 -1.96 -3.37
C ARG A 129 -1.01 -3.19 -2.56
N CYS A 130 -1.12 -4.34 -3.20
CA CYS A 130 -1.41 -5.60 -2.54
C CYS A 130 -0.14 -6.19 -1.91
N THR A 131 -0.31 -6.92 -0.81
CA THR A 131 0.76 -7.80 -0.30
C THR A 131 0.56 -9.22 -0.85
N LEU A 132 1.63 -9.80 -1.38
CA LEU A 132 1.61 -11.07 -2.14
C LEU A 132 2.72 -12.04 -1.67
N ALA A 133 3.24 -11.83 -0.45
CA ALA A 133 4.34 -12.62 0.06
C ALA A 133 3.89 -14.07 0.32
N GLY A 134 4.55 -15.02 -0.35
CA GLY A 134 4.27 -16.44 -0.24
C GLY A 134 2.96 -16.89 -0.92
N THR A 135 2.26 -15.98 -1.60
CA THR A 135 1.05 -16.27 -2.39
C THR A 135 1.37 -17.24 -3.52
N ASP A 136 0.56 -18.28 -3.70
CA ASP A 136 0.75 -19.26 -4.78
C ASP A 136 -0.08 -18.89 -6.01
N LEU A 137 0.59 -18.55 -7.11
CA LEU A 137 -0.02 -18.14 -8.37
C LEU A 137 0.06 -19.24 -9.45
N ARG A 138 0.36 -20.50 -9.09
CA ARG A 138 0.50 -21.58 -10.07
C ARG A 138 -0.76 -21.73 -10.92
N GLY A 139 -0.61 -21.61 -12.23
CA GLY A 139 -1.71 -21.76 -13.19
C GLY A 139 -2.75 -20.65 -13.15
N ALA A 140 -2.56 -19.61 -12.32
CA ALA A 140 -3.46 -18.47 -12.31
C ALA A 140 -3.40 -17.75 -13.66
N ARG A 141 -4.53 -17.17 -14.08
CA ARG A 141 -4.71 -16.64 -15.42
C ARG A 141 -4.67 -15.12 -15.38
N LEU A 142 -3.74 -14.51 -16.10
CA LEU A 142 -3.63 -13.06 -16.24
C LEU A 142 -4.01 -12.61 -17.65
N GLY A 143 -4.57 -11.41 -17.75
CA GLY A 143 -4.83 -10.79 -19.03
C GLY A 143 -5.62 -9.49 -18.91
N GLY A 144 -5.04 -8.37 -19.36
CA GLY A 144 -5.60 -7.04 -19.10
C GLY A 144 -5.60 -6.69 -17.62
N THR A 145 -4.88 -7.45 -16.79
CA THR A 145 -4.73 -7.23 -15.35
C THR A 145 -3.82 -6.02 -15.13
N THR A 146 -4.14 -5.16 -14.16
CA THR A 146 -3.26 -4.04 -13.77
C THR A 146 -2.55 -4.37 -12.47
N ILE A 147 -1.24 -4.23 -12.45
CA ILE A 147 -0.40 -4.48 -11.27
C ILE A 147 0.46 -3.24 -10.99
N SER A 148 0.28 -2.63 -9.83
CA SER A 148 1.02 -1.44 -9.40
C SER A 148 1.26 -1.44 -7.89
N GLY A 149 2.38 -0.89 -7.42
CA GLY A 149 2.66 -0.77 -5.98
C GLY A 149 2.84 -2.08 -5.23
N CYS A 150 2.90 -3.22 -5.92
CA CYS A 150 3.08 -4.55 -5.33
C CYS A 150 4.56 -4.94 -5.29
N ASP A 151 4.95 -5.69 -4.26
CA ASP A 151 6.22 -6.45 -4.24
C ASP A 151 5.91 -7.92 -4.55
N LEU A 152 6.43 -8.40 -5.68
CA LEU A 152 6.23 -9.77 -6.15
C LEU A 152 7.46 -10.66 -5.90
N SER A 153 8.52 -10.15 -5.27
CA SER A 153 9.78 -10.90 -5.05
C SER A 153 9.60 -12.19 -4.24
N HIS A 154 8.54 -12.26 -3.45
CA HIS A 154 8.20 -13.41 -2.62
C HIS A 154 6.92 -14.13 -3.07
N ALA A 155 6.30 -13.73 -4.18
CA ALA A 155 5.20 -14.46 -4.78
C ALA A 155 5.73 -15.77 -5.39
N LYS A 156 4.98 -16.86 -5.24
CA LYS A 156 5.38 -18.19 -5.71
C LYS A 156 4.82 -18.45 -7.09
N ASN A 157 5.56 -19.19 -7.91
CA ASN A 157 5.10 -19.74 -9.18
C ASN A 157 4.71 -18.70 -10.24
N LEU A 158 5.34 -17.52 -10.25
CA LEU A 158 5.14 -16.50 -11.28
C LEU A 158 5.40 -17.05 -12.70
N SER A 159 6.44 -17.86 -12.89
CA SER A 159 6.73 -18.56 -14.17
C SER A 159 5.74 -19.65 -14.56
N ARG A 160 4.74 -19.93 -13.72
CA ARG A 160 3.67 -20.90 -14.00
C ARG A 160 2.32 -20.23 -14.21
N LEU A 161 2.31 -18.90 -14.38
CA LEU A 161 1.13 -18.15 -14.76
C LEU A 161 0.73 -18.46 -16.21
N VAL A 162 -0.56 -18.36 -16.48
CA VAL A 162 -1.10 -18.41 -17.83
C VAL A 162 -1.38 -16.98 -18.28
N HIS A 163 -0.58 -16.48 -19.22
CA HIS A 163 -0.78 -15.17 -19.82
C HIS A 163 -1.70 -15.29 -21.04
N LEU A 164 -2.93 -14.78 -20.93
CA LEU A 164 -3.92 -14.82 -22.01
C LEU A 164 -3.80 -13.63 -22.97
N ARG A 165 -3.22 -12.53 -22.48
CA ARG A 165 -2.89 -11.29 -23.18
C ARG A 165 -1.97 -10.44 -22.28
N PRO A 166 -1.33 -9.37 -22.80
CA PRO A 166 -0.53 -8.46 -21.99
C PRO A 166 -1.30 -7.90 -20.77
N SER A 167 -0.55 -7.65 -19.70
CA SER A 167 -1.04 -7.06 -18.44
C SER A 167 -0.24 -5.81 -18.14
N ALA A 168 -0.90 -4.78 -17.62
CA ALA A 168 -0.24 -3.51 -17.32
C ALA A 168 0.59 -3.65 -16.04
N LEU A 169 1.90 -3.55 -16.18
CA LEU A 169 2.84 -3.58 -15.06
C LEU A 169 3.43 -2.19 -14.84
N ALA A 170 3.17 -1.59 -13.69
CA ALA A 170 3.75 -0.31 -13.36
C ALA A 170 5.25 -0.46 -13.03
N THR A 171 6.03 0.59 -13.32
CA THR A 171 7.49 0.57 -13.16
C THR A 171 7.93 0.38 -11.70
N ASP A 172 7.11 0.81 -10.75
CA ASP A 172 7.37 0.64 -9.32
C ASP A 172 7.36 -0.84 -8.89
N VAL A 173 6.61 -1.71 -9.57
CA VAL A 173 6.62 -3.16 -9.31
C VAL A 173 7.99 -3.78 -9.63
N LEU A 174 8.62 -3.34 -10.72
CA LEU A 174 9.96 -3.79 -11.13
C LEU A 174 11.00 -3.43 -10.05
N GLU A 175 10.91 -2.20 -9.54
CA GLU A 175 11.81 -1.67 -8.52
C GLU A 175 11.63 -2.37 -7.18
N ARG A 176 10.38 -2.51 -6.73
CA ARG A 176 10.01 -3.15 -5.45
C ARG A 176 10.44 -4.60 -5.41
N SER A 177 10.26 -5.31 -6.53
CA SER A 177 10.60 -6.71 -6.65
C SER A 177 12.11 -6.95 -6.85
N ALA A 178 12.94 -5.90 -6.85
CA ALA A 178 14.41 -5.95 -6.86
C ALA A 178 15.03 -6.87 -7.92
N GLY A 179 14.41 -6.94 -9.12
CA GLY A 179 14.87 -7.81 -10.20
C GLY A 179 14.57 -9.31 -10.02
N ALA A 180 13.85 -9.70 -8.96
CA ALA A 180 13.47 -11.09 -8.71
C ALA A 180 12.32 -11.60 -9.62
N LEU A 181 11.79 -10.75 -10.49
CA LEU A 181 10.72 -11.10 -11.42
C LEU A 181 11.26 -11.99 -12.54
N PRO A 182 10.67 -13.17 -12.79
CA PRO A 182 11.08 -14.03 -13.90
C PRO A 182 10.90 -13.35 -15.28
N ASP A 183 11.80 -13.68 -16.21
CA ASP A 183 11.78 -13.10 -17.57
C ASP A 183 10.51 -13.49 -18.32
N ASP A 184 10.07 -14.73 -18.19
CA ASP A 184 8.84 -15.25 -18.82
C ASP A 184 7.59 -14.54 -18.33
N PHE A 185 7.54 -14.18 -17.05
CA PHE A 185 6.47 -13.34 -16.49
C PHE A 185 6.47 -11.94 -17.11
N LEU A 186 7.64 -11.30 -17.22
CA LEU A 186 7.75 -9.95 -17.81
C LEU A 186 7.34 -9.95 -19.28
N VAL A 187 7.85 -10.91 -20.06
CA VAL A 187 7.49 -11.11 -21.47
C VAL A 187 5.99 -11.42 -21.61
N GLY A 188 5.44 -12.29 -20.75
CA GLY A 188 4.01 -12.60 -20.70
C GLY A 188 3.13 -11.39 -20.38
N CYS A 189 3.65 -10.41 -19.63
CA CYS A 189 2.98 -9.13 -19.39
C CYS A 189 3.12 -8.16 -20.58
N GLY A 190 3.89 -8.50 -21.63
CA GLY A 190 4.10 -7.66 -22.82
C GLY A 190 5.34 -6.78 -22.75
N VAL A 191 6.24 -7.00 -21.80
CA VAL A 191 7.53 -6.31 -21.74
C VAL A 191 8.46 -6.89 -22.80
N THR A 192 9.03 -6.03 -23.65
CA THR A 192 9.96 -6.48 -24.70
C THR A 192 11.26 -7.02 -24.12
N GLU A 193 11.86 -8.03 -24.75
CA GLU A 193 13.14 -8.63 -24.31
C GLU A 193 14.26 -7.60 -24.07
N GLY A 194 14.41 -6.61 -24.96
CA GLY A 194 15.42 -5.55 -24.78
C GLY A 194 15.20 -4.69 -23.53
N PHE A 195 13.95 -4.51 -23.11
CA PHE A 195 13.64 -3.83 -21.85
C PHE A 195 13.86 -4.75 -20.64
N VAL A 196 13.56 -6.05 -20.77
CA VAL A 196 13.87 -7.04 -19.74
C VAL A 196 15.38 -7.05 -19.47
N GLU A 197 16.21 -7.10 -20.52
CA GLU A 197 17.67 -7.03 -20.40
C GLU A 197 18.12 -5.73 -19.70
N ALA A 198 17.55 -4.58 -20.08
CA ALA A 198 17.85 -3.30 -19.44
C ALA A 198 17.51 -3.29 -17.94
N THR A 199 16.46 -3.99 -17.51
CA THR A 199 16.09 -4.09 -16.08
C THR A 199 17.06 -4.93 -15.25
N ARG A 200 17.88 -5.78 -15.90
CA ARG A 200 18.90 -6.62 -15.24
C ARG A 200 20.23 -5.89 -15.07
N GLN A 201 20.43 -4.82 -15.83
CA GLN A 201 21.63 -4.00 -15.68
C GLN A 201 21.60 -3.31 -14.31
N PRO A 202 22.73 -3.27 -13.58
CA PRO A 202 22.79 -2.57 -12.32
C PRO A 202 22.51 -1.08 -12.56
N ALA A 203 21.33 -0.63 -12.16
CA ALA A 203 20.99 0.79 -12.25
C ALA A 203 21.98 1.58 -11.36
N PRO A 204 22.65 2.61 -11.90
CA PRO A 204 23.65 3.39 -11.15
C PRO A 204 23.05 4.15 -9.95
N HIS A 205 21.72 4.22 -9.85
CA HIS A 205 21.03 4.97 -8.81
C HIS A 205 19.92 4.13 -8.20
N ARG A 206 19.98 3.94 -6.87
CA ARG A 206 18.82 3.48 -6.10
C ARG A 206 17.74 4.57 -6.21
N HIS A 207 16.58 4.21 -6.73
CA HIS A 207 15.44 5.12 -6.87
C HIS A 207 14.89 5.44 -5.48
N PHE A 208 15.27 6.58 -4.93
CA PHE A 208 14.60 7.15 -3.78
C PHE A 208 13.44 8.01 -4.25
N SER A 209 12.35 7.91 -3.52
CA SER A 209 11.13 8.61 -3.79
C SER A 209 10.80 9.52 -2.60
N ALA A 210 10.43 10.77 -2.87
CA ALA A 210 10.29 11.80 -1.86
C ALA A 210 9.02 12.64 -2.04
N PHE A 211 8.20 12.72 -1.00
CA PHE A 211 7.04 13.62 -0.96
C PHE A 211 7.44 14.95 -0.33
N ILE A 212 7.26 16.07 -1.01
CA ILE A 212 7.57 17.40 -0.48
C ILE A 212 6.32 17.95 0.19
N SER A 213 6.32 17.95 1.53
CA SER A 213 5.24 18.55 2.34
C SER A 213 5.61 20.00 2.68
N TYR A 214 4.72 20.93 2.33
CA TYR A 214 4.94 22.36 2.50
C TYR A 214 3.61 23.12 2.59
N ASN A 215 3.64 24.31 3.16
CA ASN A 215 2.54 25.26 3.06
C ASN A 215 2.64 26.07 1.77
N HIS A 216 1.51 26.45 1.16
CA HIS A 216 1.48 27.25 -0.09
C HIS A 216 2.33 28.54 -0.04
N ARG A 217 2.56 29.13 1.13
CA ARG A 217 3.47 30.28 1.30
C ARG A 217 4.93 29.94 0.97
N ASP A 218 5.32 28.69 1.11
CA ASP A 218 6.65 28.15 0.79
C ASP A 218 6.73 27.57 -0.64
N ARG A 219 5.69 27.72 -1.47
CA ARG A 219 5.60 27.15 -2.84
C ARG A 219 6.81 27.45 -3.71
N ARG A 220 7.38 28.66 -3.59
CA ARG A 220 8.57 29.04 -4.36
C ARG A 220 9.79 28.17 -3.99
N PHE A 221 9.95 27.87 -2.70
CA PHE A 221 10.99 26.96 -2.24
C PHE A 221 10.70 25.53 -2.68
N ALA A 222 9.48 25.04 -2.43
CA ALA A 222 9.08 23.66 -2.73
C ALA A 222 9.25 23.31 -4.21
N ARG A 223 8.84 24.19 -5.14
CA ARG A 223 9.04 24.00 -6.59
C ARG A 223 10.53 23.99 -6.96
N LYS A 224 11.34 24.88 -6.37
CA LYS A 224 12.78 24.90 -6.62
C LYS A 224 13.45 23.60 -6.14
N LEU A 225 13.06 23.09 -4.97
CA LEU A 225 13.52 21.80 -4.43
C LEU A 225 13.09 20.64 -5.32
N PHE A 226 11.83 20.61 -5.74
CA PHE A 226 11.28 19.62 -6.67
C PHE A 226 12.10 19.54 -7.98
N ASP A 227 12.35 20.68 -8.62
CA ASP A 227 13.15 20.74 -9.85
C ASP A 227 14.60 20.29 -9.60
N GLY A 228 15.18 20.67 -8.47
CA GLY A 228 16.54 20.28 -8.07
C GLY A 228 16.69 18.77 -7.88
N LEU A 229 15.74 18.14 -7.21
CA LEU A 229 15.72 16.69 -6.97
C LEU A 229 15.51 15.92 -8.28
N ARG A 230 14.58 16.34 -9.14
CA ARG A 230 14.33 15.69 -10.44
C ARG A 230 15.54 15.75 -11.37
N LYS A 231 16.28 16.86 -11.38
CA LYS A 231 17.54 16.99 -12.14
C LYS A 231 18.61 16.00 -11.67
N GLN A 232 18.54 15.54 -10.42
CA GLN A 232 19.42 14.51 -9.88
C GLN A 232 18.85 13.08 -10.05
N GLY A 233 17.77 12.91 -10.82
CA GLY A 233 17.13 11.62 -11.06
C GLY A 233 16.30 11.08 -9.88
N ILE A 234 16.03 11.92 -8.87
CA ILE A 234 15.23 11.55 -7.70
C ILE A 234 13.75 11.70 -8.05
N ARG A 235 12.95 10.67 -7.75
CA ARG A 235 11.50 10.74 -7.90
C ARG A 235 10.97 11.58 -6.77
N CYS A 236 10.22 12.62 -7.08
CA CYS A 236 9.56 13.40 -6.05
C CYS A 236 8.19 13.86 -6.51
N TRP A 237 7.34 14.10 -5.52
CA TRP A 237 6.00 14.64 -5.70
C TRP A 237 5.86 15.91 -4.87
N LEU A 238 5.00 16.79 -5.35
CA LEU A 238 4.67 18.06 -4.74
C LEU A 238 3.15 18.15 -4.71
N ASP A 239 2.57 18.49 -3.57
CA ASP A 239 1.14 18.76 -3.49
C ASP A 239 0.87 20.18 -4.00
N ASP A 240 0.30 20.33 -5.20
CA ASP A 240 0.03 21.65 -5.82
C ASP A 240 -1.45 22.05 -5.70
N HIS A 241 -2.25 21.40 -4.85
CA HIS A 241 -3.70 21.61 -4.80
C HIS A 241 -4.17 22.71 -3.83
N GLU A 242 -4.89 23.70 -4.36
CA GLU A 242 -5.91 24.49 -3.66
C GLU A 242 -7.09 23.57 -3.26
N MET A 243 -7.66 23.81 -2.08
CA MET A 243 -8.78 23.08 -1.46
C MET A 243 -9.91 22.64 -2.43
N ALA A 244 -10.51 21.45 -2.21
CA ALA A 244 -11.97 21.29 -1.98
C ALA A 244 -12.50 19.82 -2.00
N ILE A 245 -13.37 19.52 -1.01
CA ILE A 245 -14.53 18.59 -1.04
C ILE A 245 -14.28 17.07 -0.83
N GLY A 246 -14.99 16.52 0.16
CA GLY A 246 -15.19 15.07 0.38
C GLY A 246 -14.13 14.42 1.25
N ALA A 247 -14.51 13.86 2.39
CA ALA A 247 -13.63 12.99 3.19
C ALA A 247 -13.42 11.62 2.48
N ASP A 248 -14.37 11.20 1.64
CA ASP A 248 -14.37 9.85 1.04
C ASP A 248 -13.43 9.67 -0.18
N ILE A 249 -13.08 10.74 -0.91
CA ILE A 249 -12.09 10.66 -2.00
C ILE A 249 -10.66 10.67 -1.43
N ARG A 250 -10.49 11.22 -0.22
CA ARG A 250 -9.18 11.38 0.41
C ARG A 250 -8.58 10.06 0.87
N ASP A 251 -9.38 9.10 1.31
CA ASP A 251 -8.88 7.76 1.65
C ASP A 251 -8.30 6.99 0.44
N GLU A 252 -8.66 7.37 -0.79
CA GLU A 252 -8.19 6.75 -2.04
C GLU A 252 -6.90 7.40 -2.57
N ILE A 253 -6.74 8.72 -2.36
CA ILE A 253 -5.56 9.50 -2.78
C ILE A 253 -4.51 9.58 -1.67
N ASP A 254 -4.89 9.64 -0.40
CA ASP A 254 -4.00 9.57 0.78
C ASP A 254 -3.39 8.16 0.93
N SER A 255 -4.06 7.17 0.32
CA SER A 255 -3.54 5.89 -0.15
C SER A 255 -2.18 5.96 -0.82
N ALA A 256 -1.83 7.08 -1.48
CA ALA A 256 -0.82 7.17 -2.53
C ALA A 256 0.59 7.58 -2.06
N ILE A 257 0.80 8.02 -0.82
CA ILE A 257 2.15 8.19 -0.28
C ILE A 257 2.68 6.80 0.04
N ASP A 258 3.62 6.34 -0.78
CA ASP A 258 4.08 4.98 -0.82
C ASP A 258 4.81 4.57 0.47
N ASP A 259 4.85 3.27 0.79
CA ASP A 259 5.57 2.77 1.98
C ASP A 259 7.07 3.09 1.97
N ASN A 260 7.60 3.53 0.82
CA ASN A 260 9.00 3.94 0.63
C ASN A 260 9.22 5.44 0.42
N ASP A 261 8.16 6.26 0.36
CA ASP A 261 8.32 7.70 0.21
C ASP A 261 8.79 8.32 1.52
N ARG A 262 9.88 9.10 1.45
CA ARG A 262 10.29 9.98 2.56
C ARG A 262 9.59 11.32 2.41
N VAL A 263 9.08 11.84 3.52
CA VAL A 263 8.48 13.17 3.60
C VAL A 263 9.58 14.19 3.83
N LEU A 264 9.86 14.99 2.81
CA LEU A 264 10.66 16.21 2.92
C LEU A 264 9.77 17.31 3.47
N LEU A 265 9.89 17.58 4.77
CA LEU A 265 9.05 18.55 5.46
C LEU A 265 9.67 19.94 5.39
N CYS A 266 9.05 20.88 4.68
CA CYS A 266 9.46 22.28 4.63
C CYS A 266 9.11 22.98 5.94
N CYS A 267 10.05 23.06 6.89
CA CYS A 267 9.85 23.68 8.19
C CYS A 267 10.01 25.20 8.10
N SER A 268 8.92 25.89 7.77
CA SER A 268 8.72 27.31 8.05
C SER A 268 7.72 27.49 9.19
N ARG A 269 7.59 28.71 9.71
CA ARG A 269 6.50 29.07 10.62
C ARG A 269 5.12 28.74 10.05
N HIS A 270 4.90 29.03 8.77
CA HIS A 270 3.62 28.81 8.12
C HIS A 270 3.30 27.33 7.92
N SER A 271 4.33 26.51 7.70
CA SER A 271 4.18 25.07 7.58
C SER A 271 3.94 24.41 8.94
N LEU A 272 4.74 24.72 9.95
CA LEU A 272 4.62 24.08 11.27
C LEU A 272 3.37 24.50 12.08
N GLU A 273 2.75 25.63 11.74
CA GLU A 273 1.46 26.07 12.31
C GLU A 273 0.24 25.58 11.47
N SER A 274 0.46 24.85 10.37
CA SER A 274 -0.60 24.40 9.47
C SER A 274 -1.18 23.04 9.89
N TYR A 275 -2.50 22.96 10.04
CA TYR A 275 -3.23 21.71 10.29
C TYR A 275 -2.91 20.59 9.28
N TRP A 276 -2.64 20.93 8.02
CA TRP A 276 -2.35 19.92 7.00
C TRP A 276 -0.96 19.30 7.20
N VAL A 277 0.04 20.15 7.41
CA VAL A 277 1.41 19.70 7.70
C VAL A 277 1.46 18.91 9.01
N ASP A 278 0.65 19.31 9.99
CA ASP A 278 0.46 18.58 11.25
C ASP A 278 0.02 17.13 11.01
N LYS A 279 -0.96 16.91 10.13
CA LYS A 279 -1.41 15.56 9.74
C LYS A 279 -0.33 14.76 9.04
N GLU A 280 0.48 15.39 8.18
CA GLU A 280 1.60 14.70 7.51
C GLU A 280 2.71 14.29 8.50
N ILE A 281 2.99 15.10 9.52
CA ILE A 281 3.91 14.75 10.60
C ILE A 281 3.37 13.54 11.37
N GLU A 282 2.11 13.58 11.80
CA GLU A 282 1.46 12.45 12.51
C GLU A 282 1.51 11.15 11.68
N ARG A 283 1.19 11.24 10.39
CA ARG A 283 1.21 10.10 9.44
C ARG A 283 2.61 9.50 9.31
N ALA A 284 3.62 10.34 9.10
CA ALA A 284 5.00 9.88 8.93
C ALA A 284 5.54 9.19 10.20
N LEU A 285 5.29 9.76 11.38
CA LEU A 285 5.69 9.18 12.66
C LEU A 285 4.92 7.89 12.97
N ALA A 286 3.61 7.85 12.73
CA ALA A 286 2.81 6.64 12.88
C ALA A 286 3.28 5.51 11.95
N LYS A 287 3.74 5.84 10.74
CA LYS A 287 4.35 4.89 9.79
C LYS A 287 5.66 4.32 10.34
N GLU A 288 6.56 5.15 10.86
CA GLU A 288 7.80 4.68 11.50
C GLU A 288 7.52 3.73 12.66
N GLN A 289 6.54 4.08 13.51
CA GLN A 289 6.12 3.23 14.63
C GLN A 289 5.57 1.89 14.14
N ARG A 290 4.72 1.87 13.10
CA ARG A 290 4.20 0.64 12.49
C ARG A 290 5.33 -0.24 11.95
N LEU A 291 6.28 0.32 11.19
CA LEU A 291 7.44 -0.40 10.66
C LEU A 291 8.33 -0.97 11.77
N TRP A 292 8.49 -0.25 12.88
CA TRP A 292 9.22 -0.75 14.04
C TRP A 292 8.48 -1.91 14.72
N GLN A 293 7.16 -1.81 14.90
CA GLN A 293 6.38 -2.87 15.55
C GLN A 293 6.27 -4.13 14.69
N ALA A 294 6.04 -3.98 13.39
CA ALA A 294 5.83 -5.09 12.47
C ALA A 294 7.14 -5.77 12.04
N GLU A 295 8.18 -4.99 11.72
CA GLU A 295 9.39 -5.50 11.06
C GLU A 295 10.66 -5.28 11.90
N ARG A 296 10.57 -4.62 13.07
CA ARG A 296 11.72 -4.11 13.83
C ARG A 296 12.66 -3.27 12.96
N ARG A 297 12.07 -2.57 11.99
CA ARG A 297 12.78 -1.75 11.02
C ARG A 297 12.77 -0.30 11.50
N ARG A 298 13.94 0.25 11.80
CA ARG A 298 14.08 1.71 11.98
C ARG A 298 13.95 2.38 10.62
N ALA A 299 13.04 3.34 10.52
CA ALA A 299 12.85 4.15 9.32
C ALA A 299 12.94 5.62 9.71
N ALA A 300 13.56 6.43 8.85
CA ALA A 300 13.48 7.89 8.91
C ALA A 300 12.56 8.33 7.77
N CYS A 301 11.27 8.22 8.01
CA CYS A 301 10.21 8.57 7.07
C CYS A 301 10.10 10.09 6.92
N ILE A 302 10.46 10.89 7.94
CA ILE A 302 10.42 12.35 7.87
C ILE A 302 11.81 12.98 7.89
N LEU A 303 12.03 13.95 7.00
CA LEU A 303 13.26 14.71 6.85
C LEU A 303 12.94 16.22 6.88
N PRO A 304 13.01 16.85 8.06
CA PRO A 304 12.79 18.29 8.22
C PRO A 304 13.82 19.13 7.47
N LEU A 305 13.35 20.18 6.80
CA LEU A 305 14.14 21.18 6.08
C LEU A 305 13.88 22.54 6.72
N ASP A 306 14.84 23.08 7.47
CA ASP A 306 14.63 24.36 8.17
C ASP A 306 14.71 25.53 7.18
N LEU A 307 13.62 26.31 7.06
CA LEU A 307 13.54 27.41 6.10
C LEU A 307 13.76 28.78 6.73
N ASP A 308 13.38 28.95 7.99
CA ASP A 308 13.36 30.24 8.68
C ASP A 308 13.82 30.21 10.14
N GLY A 309 14.22 29.05 10.68
CA GLY A 309 14.66 28.88 12.07
C GLY A 309 13.53 28.64 13.06
N TYR A 310 12.26 28.72 12.62
CA TYR A 310 11.11 28.60 13.51
C TYR A 310 11.05 27.24 14.21
N LEU A 311 11.53 26.18 13.55
CA LEU A 311 11.62 24.84 14.15
C LEU A 311 12.43 24.84 15.46
N PHE A 312 13.50 25.63 15.54
CA PHE A 312 14.40 25.71 16.69
C PHE A 312 13.97 26.75 17.71
N ASP A 313 13.64 27.95 17.23
CA ASP A 313 13.54 29.13 18.09
C ASP A 313 12.08 29.47 18.48
N GLY A 314 11.10 29.01 17.70
CA GLY A 314 9.72 29.48 17.82
C GLY A 314 8.65 28.41 18.07
N TRP A 315 8.83 27.20 17.52
CA TRP A 315 7.80 26.17 17.56
C TRP A 315 7.84 25.36 18.88
N ARG A 316 6.80 25.52 19.71
CA ARG A 316 6.67 24.93 21.06
C ARG A 316 5.78 23.69 21.10
N ASP A 317 5.94 22.82 20.13
CA ASP A 317 5.22 21.54 20.06
C ASP A 317 6.02 20.42 20.73
N SER A 318 5.37 19.40 21.29
CA SER A 318 6.02 18.24 21.91
C SER A 318 6.90 17.45 20.94
N ARG A 319 6.60 17.50 19.64
CA ARG A 319 7.35 16.84 18.55
C ARG A 319 8.57 17.64 18.09
N SER A 320 8.72 18.90 18.52
CA SER A 320 9.81 19.78 18.09
C SER A 320 11.19 19.18 18.38
N ALA A 321 11.39 18.59 19.56
CA ALA A 321 12.65 17.96 19.94
C ALA A 321 13.02 16.77 19.04
N GLU A 322 12.04 15.96 18.66
CA GLU A 322 12.23 14.82 17.76
C GLU A 322 12.61 15.29 16.35
N LEU A 323 11.93 16.30 15.82
CA LEU A 323 12.19 16.82 14.47
C LEU A 323 13.51 17.61 14.38
N ARG A 324 13.91 18.37 15.41
CA ARG A 324 15.20 19.08 15.46
C ARG A 324 16.39 18.13 15.29
N ASN A 325 16.31 16.94 15.87
CA ASN A 325 17.37 15.93 15.79
C ASN A 325 17.44 15.22 14.42
N ARG A 326 16.51 15.52 13.50
CA ARG A 326 16.37 14.85 12.20
C ARG A 326 16.53 15.80 11.01
N VAL A 327 16.82 17.09 11.26
CA VAL A 327 16.93 18.10 10.20
C VAL A 327 17.94 17.67 9.15
N ALA A 328 17.48 17.51 7.92
CA ALA A 328 18.31 17.07 6.81
C ALA A 328 19.14 18.22 6.23
N ALA A 329 18.59 19.43 6.21
CA ALA A 329 19.27 20.62 5.70
C ALA A 329 18.66 21.91 6.28
N ASP A 330 19.51 22.94 6.37
CA ASP A 330 19.14 24.31 6.71
C ASP A 330 19.20 25.15 5.43
N PHE A 331 18.09 25.80 5.10
CA PHE A 331 17.92 26.65 3.93
C PHE A 331 17.73 28.12 4.30
N ARG A 332 18.03 28.56 5.53
CA ARG A 332 17.84 29.96 5.93
C ARG A 332 18.61 30.93 5.02
N GLY A 333 17.86 31.83 4.39
CA GLY A 333 18.41 32.81 3.44
C GLY A 333 18.75 32.27 2.06
N TRP A 334 18.22 31.10 1.66
CA TRP A 334 18.38 30.50 0.33
C TRP A 334 17.99 31.45 -0.81
N GLN A 335 17.08 32.40 -0.57
CA GLN A 335 16.64 33.38 -1.58
C GLN A 335 17.74 34.35 -1.97
N ARG A 336 18.66 34.66 -1.04
CA ARG A 336 19.74 35.64 -1.23
C ARG A 336 21.08 34.98 -1.53
N ARG A 337 21.24 33.70 -1.18
CA ARG A 337 22.50 32.96 -1.26
C ARG A 337 22.28 31.64 -2.02
N PRO A 338 22.51 31.59 -3.33
CA PRO A 338 22.34 30.37 -4.14
C PRO A 338 23.10 29.16 -3.59
N ALA A 339 24.33 29.38 -3.11
CA ALA A 339 25.16 28.32 -2.52
C ALA A 339 24.50 27.59 -1.33
N VAL A 340 23.71 28.30 -0.51
CA VAL A 340 22.95 27.69 0.60
C VAL A 340 21.94 26.67 0.07
N PHE A 341 21.29 26.98 -1.05
CA PHE A 341 20.35 26.06 -1.68
C PHE A 341 21.05 24.83 -2.25
N ASP A 342 22.17 25.02 -2.96
CA ASP A 342 22.88 23.92 -3.60
C ASP A 342 23.51 22.97 -2.56
N ASP A 343 24.12 23.52 -1.50
CA ASP A 343 24.63 22.75 -0.37
C ASP A 343 23.51 22.01 0.38
N GLY A 344 22.38 22.68 0.57
CA GLY A 344 21.19 22.10 1.19
C GLY A 344 20.62 20.95 0.36
N LEU A 345 20.50 21.12 -0.96
CA LEU A 345 20.04 20.08 -1.89
C LEU A 345 20.96 18.86 -1.86
N ALA A 346 22.28 19.06 -1.87
CA ALA A 346 23.25 17.97 -1.75
C ALA A 346 23.14 17.21 -0.41
N ARG A 347 22.85 17.92 0.69
CA ARG A 347 22.56 17.29 1.99
C ARG A 347 21.26 16.48 1.96
N VAL A 348 20.18 17.02 1.38
CA VAL A 348 18.90 16.31 1.23
C VAL A 348 19.10 15.01 0.45
N THR A 349 19.79 15.05 -0.68
CA THR A 349 20.05 13.86 -1.51
C THR A 349 20.84 12.78 -0.76
N ARG A 350 21.85 13.17 0.02
CA ARG A 350 22.56 12.22 0.90
C ARG A 350 21.65 11.63 1.96
N SER A 351 20.83 12.45 2.61
CA SER A 351 19.89 12.01 3.65
C SER A 351 18.84 11.02 3.10
N LEU A 352 18.34 11.25 1.88
CA LEU A 352 17.46 10.31 1.17
C LEU A 352 18.15 8.95 0.94
N ALA A 353 19.46 8.95 0.67
CA ALA A 353 20.23 7.73 0.40
C ALA A 353 20.56 6.88 1.65
N THR A 354 20.62 7.48 2.84
CA THR A 354 21.04 6.80 4.08
C THR A 354 19.98 5.85 4.61
N ARG A 355 20.20 4.52 4.56
CA ARG A 355 19.34 3.56 5.29
C ARG A 355 19.77 3.46 6.75
N LEU A 356 18.82 3.56 7.68
CA LEU A 356 19.07 3.18 9.08
C LEU A 356 19.27 1.65 9.16
N PRO A 357 20.27 1.17 9.91
CA PRO A 357 20.52 -0.26 10.04
C PRO A 357 19.32 -0.99 10.69
N ARG A 358 19.09 -2.25 10.29
CA ARG A 358 18.16 -3.15 10.98
C ARG A 358 18.70 -3.38 12.40
N GLY A 359 17.84 -3.32 13.41
CA GLY A 359 18.27 -3.53 14.80
C GLY A 359 18.79 -4.96 14.98
N ASN A 360 20.08 -5.12 15.31
CA ASN A 360 20.66 -6.43 15.62
C ASN A 360 20.13 -6.96 16.96
N HIS A 361 19.79 -8.24 16.97
CA HIS A 361 19.43 -8.98 18.17
C HIS A 361 20.72 -9.41 18.90
N SER A 362 21.19 -8.59 19.84
CA SER A 362 22.14 -9.00 20.88
C SER A 362 22.21 -7.92 21.95
N ASP A 363 21.53 -8.14 23.08
CA ASP A 363 22.20 -8.27 24.39
C ASP A 363 21.16 -8.13 25.53
N ARG A 364 20.63 -9.26 25.98
CA ARG A 364 20.15 -9.47 27.35
C ARG A 364 20.55 -10.88 27.77
N GLY A 365 21.85 -11.13 27.78
CA GLY A 365 22.44 -12.28 28.48
C GLY A 365 22.80 -11.86 29.90
N GLY A 366 22.02 -12.33 30.87
CA GLY A 366 22.19 -12.02 32.29
C GLY A 366 23.59 -12.34 32.82
N ARG A 367 24.19 -11.38 33.54
CA ARG A 367 25.23 -11.66 34.52
C ARG A 367 24.56 -11.85 35.88
N HIS A 368 24.31 -13.10 36.23
CA HIS A 368 24.26 -13.51 37.63
C HIS A 368 25.70 -13.65 38.12
N SER A 369 26.18 -12.63 38.82
CA SER A 369 27.37 -12.75 39.66
C SER A 369 26.99 -13.50 40.93
N ARG A 370 27.52 -14.72 41.07
CA ARG A 370 27.72 -15.38 42.36
C ARG A 370 28.89 -14.69 43.06
N CYS A 371 28.66 -14.22 44.28
CA CYS A 371 29.56 -14.32 45.43
C CYS A 371 28.67 -14.34 46.67
#